data_AF-A0A358BBA5-F1
#
_entry.id   AF-A0A358BBA5-F1
#
_cell.length_a   1.000
_cell.length_b   1.000
_cell.length_c   1.000
_cell.angle_alpha   90.00
_cell.angle_beta   90.00
_cell.angle_gamma   90.00
#
_symmetry.space_group_name_H-M   'P 1'
#
loop_
_entity.id
_entity.type
_entity.pdbx_description
1 polymer ?
#
loop_
_entity_poly.entity_id
_entity_poly.type
_entity_poly.pdbx_seq_one_letter_code
_entity_poly.pdbx_strand_id
1 'polypeptide(L)'
;MALSLDDLNLLPPTGAGESGTPMRIPLDAIDEDPDQPRQEFDNESLAELAETIRTRGVRQPVSVRPHPTQTGRWMLNFGARRLRASRLAGTADIPAFVDHTANSVDQFIENEQRKGLSPLEIALFVQRALNRGETQADIARTIGKSRQYVTLATALIDPPDWLMSVYREGRCRGLTELYELRKLAAEHPQYVEAWASDRGAITRELVMALRADLADGSGSVRRGTSALIESMQASLEQSAAQVPSVKSSPSHPPAAEPIPRAPRLAPLKLLAQLGGTQVAVNTQQAPPQAGEVFVTPVDGGQVQAVTASQLTLIGLVRDAGCQAA
;
A
#
# COMPACT_ATOMS: atom_id res chain seq x y z
N MET A 1 -18.15 12.52 32.17
CA MET A 1 -18.12 13.95 31.82
C MET A 1 -17.99 14.03 30.31
N ALA A 2 -19.04 14.48 29.62
CA ALA A 2 -18.99 14.71 28.19
C ALA A 2 -18.20 16.00 27.94
N LEU A 3 -17.15 15.95 27.12
CA LEU A 3 -16.40 17.12 26.71
C LEU A 3 -17.23 17.86 25.64
N SER A 4 -17.52 19.14 25.89
CA SER A 4 -18.25 20.00 24.96
C SER A 4 -17.34 20.41 23.80
N LEU A 5 -17.89 20.51 22.59
CA LEU A 5 -17.21 21.00 21.40
C LEU A 5 -16.81 22.48 21.51
N ASP A 6 -17.32 23.21 22.51
CA ASP A 6 -17.03 24.63 22.72
C ASP A 6 -15.62 24.90 23.32
N ASP A 7 -14.95 23.87 23.85
CA ASP A 7 -13.62 24.00 24.46
C ASP A 7 -12.47 24.09 23.43
N LEU A 8 -12.77 23.99 22.13
CA LEU A 8 -11.78 24.12 21.04
C LEU A 8 -11.28 25.56 20.81
N ASN A 9 -11.93 26.56 21.40
CA ASN A 9 -11.57 27.97 21.23
C ASN A 9 -10.52 28.50 22.21
N LEU A 10 -10.02 27.66 23.15
CA LEU A 10 -9.00 28.04 24.14
C LEU A 10 -7.57 27.57 23.79
N LEU A 11 -7.34 27.00 22.62
CA LEU A 11 -5.98 26.68 22.16
C LEU A 11 -5.29 27.98 21.69
N PRO A 12 -4.11 28.33 22.23
CA PRO A 12 -3.36 29.47 21.72
C PRO A 12 -3.03 29.27 20.24
N PRO A 13 -3.02 30.32 19.42
CA PRO A 13 -2.74 30.21 18.00
C PRO A 13 -1.37 29.56 17.80
N THR A 14 -1.37 28.39 17.17
CA THR A 14 -0.16 27.72 16.72
C THR A 14 0.57 28.69 15.80
N GLY A 15 1.87 28.90 16.05
CA GLY A 15 2.68 29.96 15.44
C GLY A 15 2.42 30.19 13.96
N ALA A 16 2.33 31.47 13.60
CA ALA A 16 2.07 31.95 12.26
C ALA A 16 3.12 31.44 11.26
N GLY A 17 2.62 30.80 10.20
CA GLY A 17 3.33 30.43 8.97
C GLY A 17 3.05 28.99 8.55
N GLU A 18 2.04 28.57 7.81
CA GLU A 18 0.89 29.16 7.10
C GLU A 18 -0.12 27.99 6.97
N SER A 19 -1.40 28.31 6.76
CA SER A 19 -2.50 27.38 6.47
C SER A 19 -2.10 26.17 5.62
N GLY A 20 -2.75 25.00 5.79
CA GLY A 20 -2.65 23.85 4.86
C GLY A 20 -3.12 24.13 3.41
N THR A 21 -3.15 25.39 3.02
CA THR A 21 -3.44 25.94 1.71
C THR A 21 -2.12 26.12 0.94
N PRO A 22 -2.00 25.59 -0.29
CA PRO A 22 -0.80 25.74 -1.10
C PRO A 22 -0.55 27.20 -1.51
N MET A 23 0.72 27.63 -1.47
CA MET A 23 1.16 28.96 -1.91
C MET A 23 1.23 29.04 -3.43
N ARG A 24 0.92 30.20 -4.02
CA ARG A 24 1.10 30.43 -5.45
C ARG A 24 2.52 30.92 -5.72
N ILE A 25 3.27 30.20 -6.54
CA ILE A 25 4.66 30.52 -6.88
C ILE A 25 4.78 30.79 -8.39
N PRO A 26 5.41 31.90 -8.82
CA PRO A 26 5.67 32.17 -10.23
C PRO A 26 6.44 31.03 -10.90
N LEU A 27 6.04 30.63 -12.11
CA LEU A 27 6.71 29.54 -12.83
C LEU A 27 8.19 29.83 -13.11
N ASP A 28 8.54 31.10 -13.32
CA ASP A 28 9.90 31.56 -13.63
C ASP A 28 10.83 31.53 -12.41
N ALA A 29 10.25 31.45 -11.20
CA ALA A 29 10.99 31.34 -9.95
C ALA A 29 11.26 29.88 -9.54
N ILE A 30 10.78 28.89 -10.31
CA ILE A 30 10.94 27.46 -10.02
C ILE A 30 11.87 26.82 -11.05
N ASP A 31 12.98 26.28 -10.56
CA ASP A 31 13.93 25.49 -11.34
C ASP A 31 13.66 24.00 -11.18
N GLU A 32 13.87 23.24 -12.25
CA GLU A 32 13.85 21.77 -12.19
C GLU A 32 15.24 21.27 -11.79
N ASP A 33 15.29 20.20 -11.01
CA ASP A 33 16.54 19.54 -10.65
C ASP A 33 17.05 18.75 -11.87
N PRO A 34 18.26 19.04 -12.41
CA PRO A 34 18.79 18.39 -13.61
C PRO A 34 19.06 16.89 -13.40
N ASP A 35 19.23 16.45 -12.15
CA ASP A 35 19.54 15.06 -11.80
C ASP A 35 18.28 14.20 -11.62
N GLN A 36 17.10 14.69 -12.05
CA GLN A 36 15.85 13.94 -11.96
C GLN A 36 15.89 12.69 -12.86
N PRO A 37 15.60 11.49 -12.31
CA PRO A 37 15.79 10.22 -13.02
C PRO A 37 14.80 10.00 -14.17
N ARG A 38 13.68 10.75 -14.22
CA ARG A 38 12.70 10.67 -15.30
C ARG A 38 12.75 11.95 -16.13
N GLN A 39 13.50 11.90 -17.23
CA GLN A 39 13.62 13.02 -18.18
C GLN A 39 12.68 12.87 -19.38
N GLU A 40 12.32 11.63 -19.74
CA GLU A 40 11.42 11.33 -20.85
C GLU A 40 9.96 11.39 -20.42
N PHE A 41 9.19 12.24 -21.09
CA PHE A 41 7.75 12.33 -20.97
C PHE A 41 7.12 12.26 -22.34
N ASP A 42 6.03 11.53 -22.46
CA ASP A 42 5.22 11.51 -23.67
C ASP A 42 4.57 12.89 -23.88
N ASN A 43 4.87 13.50 -25.04
CA ASN A 43 4.45 14.86 -25.38
C ASN A 43 2.92 14.96 -25.55
N GLU A 44 2.26 13.90 -26.02
CA GLU A 44 0.81 13.87 -26.20
C GLU A 44 0.10 13.93 -24.83
N SER A 45 0.49 13.07 -23.89
CA SER A 45 -0.04 13.09 -22.52
C SER A 45 0.23 14.41 -21.77
N LEU A 46 1.28 15.15 -22.13
CA LEU A 46 1.63 16.42 -21.50
C LEU A 46 0.78 17.57 -22.06
N ALA A 47 0.45 17.52 -23.36
CA ALA A 47 -0.49 18.45 -24.00
C ALA A 47 -1.92 18.31 -23.46
N GLU A 48 -2.41 17.07 -23.26
CA GLU A 48 -3.71 16.82 -22.64
C GLU A 48 -3.79 17.38 -21.20
N LEU A 49 -2.72 17.21 -20.43
CA LEU A 49 -2.63 17.76 -19.08
C LEU A 49 -2.60 19.30 -19.11
N ALA A 50 -1.91 19.91 -20.08
CA ALA A 50 -1.89 21.36 -20.25
C ALA A 50 -3.28 21.92 -20.57
N GLU A 51 -4.07 21.26 -21.40
CA GLU A 51 -5.46 21.65 -21.69
C GLU A 51 -6.34 21.57 -20.42
N THR A 52 -6.16 20.50 -19.65
CA THR A 52 -6.86 20.33 -18.37
C THR A 52 -6.49 21.45 -17.38
N ILE A 53 -5.20 21.81 -17.30
CA ILE A 53 -4.72 22.89 -16.43
C ILE A 53 -5.26 24.25 -16.90
N ARG A 54 -5.36 24.50 -18.21
CA ARG A 54 -5.91 25.76 -18.74
C ARG A 54 -7.36 25.98 -18.34
N THR A 55 -8.16 24.92 -18.32
CA THR A 55 -9.60 24.99 -18.02
C THR A 55 -9.92 24.88 -16.54
N ARG A 56 -9.19 24.06 -15.77
CA ARG A 56 -9.52 23.73 -14.37
C ARG A 56 -8.43 24.13 -13.36
N GLY A 57 -7.30 24.65 -13.84
CA GLY A 57 -6.13 24.91 -13.00
C GLY A 57 -5.43 23.64 -12.53
N VAL A 58 -4.37 23.83 -11.77
CA VAL A 58 -3.61 22.73 -11.16
C VAL A 58 -4.30 22.27 -9.88
N ARG A 59 -4.98 21.12 -9.92
CA ARG A 59 -5.72 20.56 -8.77
C ARG A 59 -4.80 20.04 -7.66
N GLN A 60 -3.67 19.46 -8.01
CA GLN A 60 -2.69 18.94 -7.04
C GLN A 60 -1.46 19.85 -7.01
N PRO A 61 -1.12 20.46 -5.87
CA PRO A 61 0.04 21.34 -5.76
C PRO A 61 1.36 20.61 -6.02
N VAL A 62 2.34 21.33 -6.55
CA VAL A 62 3.73 20.84 -6.67
C VAL A 62 4.46 20.97 -5.34
N SER A 63 5.59 20.29 -5.17
CA SER A 63 6.45 20.46 -3.99
C SER A 63 7.75 21.13 -4.42
N VAL A 64 8.14 22.19 -3.73
CA VAL A 64 9.39 22.93 -3.99
C VAL A 64 10.18 23.10 -2.70
N ARG A 65 11.47 23.35 -2.80
CA ARG A 65 12.36 23.76 -1.69
C ARG A 65 13.11 25.04 -2.08
N PRO A 66 13.68 25.79 -1.14
CA PRO A 66 14.60 26.88 -1.48
C PRO A 66 15.73 26.40 -2.41
N HIS A 67 16.05 27.18 -3.43
CA HIS A 67 17.12 26.84 -4.37
C HIS A 67 18.48 26.82 -3.63
N PRO A 68 19.31 25.77 -3.80
CA PRO A 68 20.52 25.58 -2.99
C PRO A 68 21.60 26.66 -3.22
N THR A 69 21.63 27.27 -4.41
CA THR A 69 22.66 28.25 -4.79
C THR A 69 22.13 29.63 -5.20
N GLN A 70 20.81 29.82 -5.26
CA GLN A 70 20.19 31.06 -5.78
C GLN A 70 19.13 31.58 -4.81
N THR A 71 19.46 32.59 -4.02
CA THR A 71 18.55 33.18 -3.05
C THR A 71 17.31 33.75 -3.73
N GLY A 72 16.12 33.44 -3.22
CA GLY A 72 14.84 33.92 -3.77
C GLY A 72 14.27 33.06 -4.90
N ARG A 73 14.97 31.98 -5.31
CA ARG A 73 14.45 30.96 -6.23
C ARG A 73 14.07 29.69 -5.50
N TRP A 74 13.28 28.87 -6.19
CA TRP A 74 12.80 27.57 -5.72
C TRP A 74 13.34 26.46 -6.61
N MET A 75 13.65 25.32 -6.01
CA MET A 75 13.97 24.08 -6.71
C MET A 75 12.80 23.12 -6.59
N LEU A 76 12.38 22.51 -7.69
CA LEU A 76 11.30 21.54 -7.71
C LEU A 76 11.73 20.22 -7.07
N ASN A 77 10.96 19.75 -6.08
CA ASN A 77 11.12 18.42 -5.51
C ASN A 77 10.26 17.38 -6.26
N PHE A 78 8.96 17.67 -6.41
CA PHE A 78 7.98 16.77 -7.03
C PHE A 78 6.97 17.51 -7.89
N GLY A 79 6.56 16.86 -8.99
CA GLY A 79 5.51 17.37 -9.88
C GLY A 79 6.00 17.94 -11.21
N ALA A 80 7.13 17.46 -11.75
CA ALA A 80 7.74 17.94 -13.00
C ALA A 80 6.74 18.00 -14.18
N ARG A 81 5.90 16.96 -14.35
CA ARG A 81 4.84 16.96 -15.38
C ARG A 81 3.86 18.11 -15.24
N ARG A 82 3.46 18.43 -14.00
CA ARG A 82 2.53 19.55 -13.72
C ARG A 82 3.22 20.89 -13.96
N LEU A 83 4.48 21.05 -13.55
CA LEU A 83 5.25 22.27 -13.83
C LEU A 83 5.38 22.51 -15.34
N ARG A 84 5.80 21.49 -16.10
CA ARG A 84 5.93 21.58 -17.56
C ARG A 84 4.59 21.81 -18.26
N ALA A 85 3.54 21.09 -17.86
CA ALA A 85 2.20 21.29 -18.42
C ALA A 85 1.62 22.67 -18.09
N SER A 86 1.90 23.22 -16.89
CA SER A 86 1.57 24.61 -16.54
C SER A 86 2.30 25.63 -17.42
N ARG A 87 3.58 25.38 -17.74
CA ARG A 87 4.34 26.20 -18.71
C ARG A 87 3.70 26.15 -20.10
N LEU A 88 3.34 24.96 -20.60
CA LEU A 88 2.63 24.81 -21.88
C LEU A 88 1.22 25.42 -21.86
N ALA A 89 0.54 25.39 -20.72
CA ALA A 89 -0.78 25.98 -20.56
C ALA A 89 -0.74 27.52 -20.54
N GLY A 90 0.44 28.13 -20.32
CA GLY A 90 0.65 29.57 -20.28
C GLY A 90 0.22 30.23 -18.96
N THR A 91 0.19 29.49 -17.86
CA THR A 91 -0.18 30.05 -16.54
C THR A 91 0.97 30.85 -15.94
N ALA A 92 0.71 31.97 -15.24
CA ALA A 92 1.76 32.78 -14.62
C ALA A 92 2.41 32.10 -13.38
N ASP A 93 1.61 31.37 -12.62
CA ASP A 93 1.97 30.80 -11.32
C ASP A 93 1.34 29.41 -11.11
N ILE A 94 1.91 28.64 -10.17
CA ILE A 94 1.50 27.26 -9.85
C ILE A 94 1.30 27.12 -8.34
N PRO A 95 0.28 26.38 -7.85
CA PRO A 95 0.13 26.13 -6.43
C PRO A 95 1.21 25.14 -6.00
N ALA A 96 1.92 25.46 -4.93
CA ALA A 96 3.05 24.71 -4.43
C ALA A 96 3.05 24.65 -2.90
N PHE A 97 3.52 23.53 -2.37
CA PHE A 97 3.95 23.42 -0.98
C PHE A 97 5.44 23.66 -0.90
N VAL A 98 5.82 24.58 -0.01
CA VAL A 98 7.22 24.85 0.27
C VAL A 98 7.71 23.86 1.33
N ASP A 99 8.55 22.95 0.88
CA ASP A 99 9.29 22.04 1.72
C ASP A 99 10.56 22.75 2.24
N HIS A 100 10.44 23.34 3.43
CA HIS A 100 11.57 23.93 4.15
C HIS A 100 12.51 22.88 4.78
N THR A 101 12.17 21.59 4.72
CA THR A 101 12.95 20.51 5.38
C THR A 101 14.33 20.26 4.75
N ALA A 102 14.69 20.99 3.69
CA ALA A 102 16.07 21.09 3.23
C ALA A 102 17.01 21.66 4.33
N ASN A 103 16.47 22.48 5.24
CA ASN A 103 17.14 22.97 6.45
C ASN A 103 16.33 22.60 7.69
N SER A 104 16.71 21.53 8.38
CA SER A 104 17.09 21.57 9.81
C SER A 104 17.02 20.18 10.43
N VAL A 105 18.21 19.67 10.73
CA VAL A 105 18.40 18.60 11.72
C VAL A 105 17.60 18.90 12.99
N ASP A 106 17.53 20.18 13.37
CA ASP A 106 16.76 20.66 14.53
C ASP A 106 15.26 20.38 14.41
N GLN A 107 14.64 20.58 13.24
CA GLN A 107 13.22 20.23 13.03
C GLN A 107 13.01 18.72 13.05
N PHE A 108 13.94 17.92 12.54
CA PHE A 108 13.88 16.46 12.67
C PHE A 108 13.89 16.06 14.16
N ILE A 109 14.84 16.59 14.93
CA ILE A 109 14.98 16.31 16.37
C ILE A 109 13.73 16.77 17.14
N GLU A 110 13.25 17.98 16.86
CA GLU A 110 12.09 18.56 17.52
C GLU A 110 10.80 17.78 17.21
N ASN A 111 10.59 17.38 15.95
CA ASN A 111 9.41 16.60 15.55
C ASN A 111 9.42 15.18 16.15
N GLU A 112 10.58 14.54 16.13
CA GLU A 112 10.79 13.24 16.76
C GLU A 112 10.50 13.29 18.27
N GLN A 113 10.87 14.38 18.95
CA GLN A 113 10.59 14.59 20.37
C GLN A 113 9.12 14.91 20.68
N ARG A 114 8.42 15.64 19.80
CA ARG A 114 7.02 16.05 20.02
C ARG A 114 6.01 14.93 19.80
N LYS A 115 6.08 14.28 18.64
CA LYS A 115 5.03 13.34 18.17
C LYS A 115 5.59 12.03 17.65
N GLY A 116 6.92 11.92 17.50
CA GLY A 116 7.58 10.82 16.81
C GLY A 116 7.40 10.93 15.29
N LEU A 117 8.46 10.61 14.55
CA LEU A 117 8.41 10.56 13.09
C LEU A 117 7.95 9.18 12.60
N SER A 118 7.22 9.18 11.49
CA SER A 118 6.88 7.94 10.80
C SER A 118 8.12 7.34 10.13
N PRO A 119 8.15 6.00 9.94
CA PRO A 119 9.23 5.31 9.20
C PRO A 119 9.59 5.96 7.86
N LEU A 120 8.58 6.44 7.13
CA LEU A 120 8.77 7.06 5.82
C LEU A 120 9.45 8.44 5.93
N GLU A 121 9.08 9.24 6.94
CA GLU A 121 9.71 10.54 7.19
C GLU A 121 11.19 10.36 7.57
N ILE A 122 11.49 9.37 8.40
CA ILE A 122 12.87 9.02 8.78
C ILE A 122 13.64 8.56 7.54
N ALA A 123 13.07 7.66 6.74
CA ALA A 123 13.70 7.17 5.51
C ALA A 123 14.01 8.30 4.52
N LEU A 124 13.10 9.25 4.36
CA LEU A 124 13.28 10.41 3.48
C LEU A 124 14.40 11.33 3.99
N PHE A 125 14.48 11.58 5.30
CA PHE A 125 15.58 12.32 5.91
C PHE A 125 16.93 11.63 5.67
N VAL A 126 16.99 10.32 5.94
CA VAL A 126 18.21 9.52 5.74
C VAL A 126 18.62 9.49 4.27
N GLN A 127 17.68 9.29 3.34
CA GLN A 127 17.95 9.28 1.89
C GLN A 127 18.57 10.60 1.44
N ARG A 128 18.03 11.74 1.87
CA ARG A 128 18.56 13.06 1.51
C ARG A 128 19.97 13.26 2.02
N ALA A 129 20.26 12.87 3.26
CA ALA A 129 21.60 13.00 3.82
C ALA A 129 22.61 12.07 3.12
N LEU A 130 22.21 10.84 2.79
CA LEU A 130 23.03 9.92 1.98
C LEU A 130 23.32 10.50 0.58
N ASN A 131 22.33 11.12 -0.06
CA ASN A 131 22.52 11.76 -1.38
C ASN A 131 23.45 12.98 -1.32
N ARG A 132 23.65 13.60 -0.14
CA ARG A 132 24.68 14.63 0.09
C ARG A 132 26.07 14.05 0.36
N GLY A 133 26.22 12.73 0.38
CA GLY A 133 27.48 12.04 0.68
C GLY A 133 27.75 11.85 2.17
N GLU A 134 26.79 12.12 3.05
CA GLU A 134 26.95 11.83 4.49
C GLU A 134 26.92 10.32 4.74
N THR A 135 27.74 9.82 5.66
CA THR A 135 27.69 8.40 6.03
C THR A 135 26.56 8.14 7.03
N GLN A 136 26.06 6.90 7.12
CA GLN A 136 25.06 6.53 8.14
C GLN A 136 25.54 6.85 9.58
N ALA A 137 26.84 6.79 9.83
CA ALA A 137 27.41 7.14 11.14
C ALA A 137 27.37 8.64 11.41
N ASP A 138 27.59 9.47 10.39
CA ASP A 138 27.47 10.93 10.50
C ASP A 138 26.02 11.33 10.74
N ILE A 139 25.10 10.77 9.96
CA ILE A 139 23.66 11.00 10.09
C ILE A 139 23.20 10.65 11.51
N ALA A 140 23.59 9.48 12.02
CA ALA A 140 23.23 9.01 13.37
C ALA A 140 23.73 9.96 14.47
N ARG A 141 24.97 10.45 14.36
CA ARG A 141 25.53 11.45 15.28
C ARG A 141 24.76 12.76 15.23
N THR A 142 24.46 13.24 14.02
CA THR A 142 23.77 14.49 13.76
C THR A 142 22.35 14.50 14.36
N ILE A 143 21.60 13.40 14.26
CA ILE A 143 20.24 13.30 14.82
C ILE A 143 20.18 12.73 16.25
N GLY A 144 21.33 12.45 16.87
CA GLY A 144 21.38 11.89 18.23
C GLY A 144 20.77 10.49 18.38
N LYS A 145 20.88 9.62 17.36
CA LYS A 145 20.34 8.25 17.36
C LYS A 145 21.44 7.22 17.13
N SER A 146 21.11 5.94 17.27
CA SER A 146 22.05 4.86 16.98
C SER A 146 22.23 4.68 15.47
N ARG A 147 23.40 4.19 15.05
CA ARG A 147 23.63 3.79 13.64
C ARG A 147 22.60 2.77 13.18
N GLN A 148 22.23 1.82 14.06
CA GLN A 148 21.21 0.82 13.76
C GLN A 148 19.86 1.46 13.42
N TYR A 149 19.43 2.50 14.14
CA TYR A 149 18.19 3.22 13.85
C TYR A 149 18.19 3.81 12.43
N VAL A 150 19.31 4.41 12.01
CA VAL A 150 19.50 4.91 10.64
C VAL A 150 19.48 3.76 9.62
N THR A 151 20.13 2.63 9.93
CA THR A 151 20.12 1.45 9.05
C THR A 151 18.70 0.90 8.86
N LEU A 152 17.89 0.79 9.92
CA LEU A 152 16.52 0.31 9.82
C LEU A 152 15.66 1.19 8.90
N ALA A 153 15.84 2.52 8.97
CA ALA A 153 15.12 3.45 8.12
C ALA A 153 15.42 3.27 6.62
N THR A 154 16.56 2.66 6.26
CA THR A 154 16.88 2.38 4.85
C THR A 154 15.90 1.40 4.20
N ALA A 155 15.12 0.66 4.99
CA ALA A 155 14.08 -0.25 4.50
C ALA A 155 13.05 0.42 3.59
N LEU A 156 12.77 1.72 3.80
CA LEU A 156 11.83 2.49 2.98
C LEU A 156 12.52 3.46 2.01
N ILE A 157 13.83 3.34 1.82
CA ILE A 157 14.56 4.05 0.75
C ILE A 157 14.47 3.20 -0.51
N ASP A 158 13.70 3.66 -1.49
CA ASP A 158 13.39 2.86 -2.70
C ASP A 158 12.85 1.45 -2.35
N PRO A 159 11.68 1.37 -1.67
CA PRO A 159 11.10 0.09 -1.30
C PRO A 159 10.43 -0.58 -2.50
N PRO A 160 10.41 -1.93 -2.58
CA PRO A 160 9.58 -2.62 -3.56
C PRO A 160 8.09 -2.33 -3.33
N ASP A 161 7.29 -2.36 -4.40
CA ASP A 161 5.88 -1.94 -4.38
C ASP A 161 5.04 -2.69 -3.34
N TRP A 162 5.28 -3.99 -3.16
CA TRP A 162 4.56 -4.80 -2.17
C TRP A 162 4.84 -4.32 -0.74
N LEU A 163 6.08 -3.95 -0.41
CA LEU A 163 6.47 -3.48 0.92
C LEU A 163 5.88 -2.10 1.20
N MET A 164 5.86 -1.24 0.17
CA MET A 164 5.22 0.06 0.27
C MET A 164 3.70 -0.07 0.45
N SER A 165 3.07 -1.06 -0.20
CA SER A 165 1.64 -1.35 -0.06
C SER A 165 1.31 -1.82 1.36
N VAL A 166 2.10 -2.77 1.91
CA VAL A 166 2.01 -3.21 3.31
C VAL A 166 2.08 -2.03 4.29
N TYR A 167 3.00 -1.08 4.07
CA TYR A 167 3.15 0.11 4.90
C TYR A 167 1.95 1.05 4.80
N ARG A 168 1.51 1.37 3.57
CA ARG A 168 0.39 2.30 3.31
C ARG A 168 -0.94 1.78 3.85
N GLU A 169 -1.16 0.48 3.75
CA GLU A 169 -2.33 -0.20 4.29
C GLU A 169 -2.31 -0.28 5.83
N GLY A 170 -1.22 0.14 6.47
CA GLY A 170 -1.06 0.13 7.92
C GLY A 170 -0.85 -1.26 8.50
N ARG A 171 -0.60 -2.27 7.66
CA ARG A 171 -0.35 -3.66 8.07
C ARG A 171 0.99 -3.80 8.80
N CYS A 172 1.98 -2.99 8.44
CA CYS A 172 3.25 -2.89 9.15
C CYS A 172 3.71 -1.44 9.25
N ARG A 173 3.99 -0.95 10.46
CA ARG A 173 4.53 0.41 10.69
C ARG A 173 5.82 0.43 11.52
N GLY A 174 6.30 -0.74 11.94
CA GLY A 174 7.51 -0.83 12.74
C GLY A 174 8.77 -0.83 11.86
N LEU A 175 9.76 0.00 12.24
CA LEU A 175 10.99 0.19 11.47
C LEU A 175 11.79 -1.12 11.36
N THR A 176 11.83 -1.89 12.45
CA THR A 176 12.53 -3.18 12.52
C THR A 176 11.87 -4.21 11.61
N GLU A 177 10.55 -4.32 11.66
CA GLU A 177 9.77 -5.29 10.91
C GLU A 177 9.88 -5.02 9.41
N LEU A 178 9.78 -3.75 8.99
CA LEU A 178 9.96 -3.34 7.60
C LEU A 178 11.36 -3.68 7.08
N TYR A 179 12.40 -3.43 7.90
CA TYR A 179 13.77 -3.75 7.54
C TYR A 179 14.00 -5.26 7.41
N GLU A 180 13.55 -6.04 8.39
CA GLU A 180 13.68 -7.50 8.34
C GLU A 180 12.90 -8.11 7.17
N LEU A 181 11.69 -7.63 6.88
CA LEU A 181 10.93 -8.06 5.70
C LEU A 181 11.68 -7.79 4.40
N ARG A 182 12.24 -6.57 4.24
CA ARG A 182 13.04 -6.23 3.05
C ARG A 182 14.29 -7.10 2.95
N LYS A 183 14.96 -7.34 4.08
CA LYS A 183 16.16 -8.17 4.13
C LYS A 183 15.86 -9.61 3.74
N LEU A 184 14.83 -10.22 4.34
CA LEU A 184 14.40 -11.58 4.01
C LEU A 184 13.94 -11.68 2.56
N ALA A 185 13.29 -10.65 2.02
CA ALA A 185 12.88 -10.62 0.61
C ALA A 185 14.07 -10.50 -0.36
N ALA A 186 15.22 -9.97 0.07
CA ALA A 186 16.43 -9.99 -0.76
C ALA A 186 16.99 -11.42 -0.91
N GLU A 187 16.79 -12.27 0.10
CA GLU A 187 17.21 -13.68 0.09
C GLU A 187 16.13 -14.60 -0.51
N HIS A 188 14.86 -14.31 -0.26
CA HIS A 188 13.69 -15.13 -0.62
C HIS A 188 12.51 -14.28 -1.15
N PRO A 189 12.64 -13.62 -2.32
CA PRO A 189 11.71 -12.59 -2.77
C PRO A 189 10.27 -13.09 -2.94
N GLN A 190 10.08 -14.16 -3.71
CA GLN A 190 8.75 -14.69 -4.00
C GLN A 190 8.02 -15.20 -2.76
N TYR A 191 8.75 -15.86 -1.84
CA TYR A 191 8.16 -16.42 -0.63
C TYR A 191 7.72 -15.33 0.35
N VAL A 192 8.59 -14.35 0.60
CA VAL A 192 8.31 -13.26 1.54
C VAL A 192 7.20 -12.35 1.03
N GLU A 193 7.18 -12.05 -0.27
CA GLU A 193 6.11 -11.27 -0.89
C GLU A 193 4.76 -11.98 -0.80
N ALA A 194 4.69 -13.27 -1.14
CA ALA A 194 3.47 -14.06 -0.99
C ALA A 194 3.03 -14.16 0.47
N TRP A 195 3.96 -14.37 1.39
CA TRP A 195 3.70 -14.42 2.83
C TRP A 195 3.18 -13.08 3.36
N ALA A 196 3.72 -11.97 2.89
CA ALA A 196 3.29 -10.63 3.29
C ALA A 196 1.92 -10.29 2.69
N SER A 197 1.61 -10.74 1.47
CA SER A 197 0.35 -10.44 0.79
C SER A 197 -0.85 -11.19 1.37
N ASP A 198 -0.66 -12.40 1.90
CA ASP A 198 -1.73 -13.23 2.48
C ASP A 198 -2.13 -12.82 3.92
N ARG A 199 -1.44 -11.82 4.49
CA ARG A 199 -1.59 -11.46 5.90
C ARG A 199 -2.13 -10.05 6.09
N GLY A 200 -2.96 -9.91 7.13
CA GLY A 200 -3.40 -8.63 7.68
C GLY A 200 -2.28 -7.94 8.46
N ALA A 201 -2.46 -7.70 9.76
CA ALA A 201 -1.41 -7.09 10.57
C ALA A 201 -0.14 -7.95 10.64
N ILE A 202 1.01 -7.34 10.39
CA ILE A 202 2.34 -7.95 10.46
C ILE A 202 3.03 -7.40 11.70
N THR A 203 3.18 -8.26 12.71
CA THR A 203 3.83 -7.93 13.98
C THR A 203 5.25 -8.46 14.04
N ARG A 204 6.01 -8.01 15.05
CA ARG A 204 7.37 -8.48 15.30
C ARG A 204 7.45 -9.99 15.48
N GLU A 205 6.50 -10.56 16.20
CA GLU A 205 6.42 -12.00 16.47
C GLU A 205 6.28 -12.79 15.16
N LEU A 206 5.45 -12.31 14.24
CA LEU A 206 5.24 -12.94 12.93
C LEU A 206 6.49 -12.87 12.06
N VAL A 207 7.20 -11.73 12.06
CA VAL A 207 8.44 -11.57 11.30
C VAL A 207 9.56 -12.45 11.88
N MET A 208 9.62 -12.61 13.21
CA MET A 208 10.57 -13.52 13.85
C MET A 208 10.25 -14.99 13.57
N ALA A 209 8.98 -15.38 13.57
CA ALA A 209 8.57 -16.71 13.16
C ALA A 209 8.94 -16.99 11.69
N LEU A 210 8.67 -16.03 10.79
CA LEU A 210 9.08 -16.12 9.38
C LEU A 210 10.59 -16.33 9.23
N ARG A 211 11.39 -15.55 9.97
CA ARG A 211 12.85 -15.69 9.97
C ARG A 211 13.30 -17.06 10.46
N ALA A 212 12.71 -17.57 11.53
CA ALA A 212 13.02 -18.90 12.06
C ALA A 212 12.65 -20.00 11.05
N ASP A 213 11.46 -19.93 10.46
CA ASP A 213 11.01 -20.89 9.43
C ASP A 213 11.96 -20.93 8.22
N LEU A 214 12.45 -19.76 7.79
CA LEU A 214 13.42 -19.67 6.71
C LEU A 214 14.80 -20.21 7.11
N ALA A 215 15.24 -19.97 8.36
CA ALA A 215 16.52 -20.45 8.87
C ALA A 215 16.56 -21.98 9.09
N ASP A 216 15.45 -22.57 9.55
CA ASP A 216 15.33 -24.01 9.79
C ASP A 216 15.16 -24.82 8.49
N GLY A 217 15.12 -24.15 7.33
CA GLY A 217 14.85 -24.79 6.04
C GLY A 217 13.43 -25.36 5.92
N SER A 218 12.56 -25.09 6.89
CA SER A 218 11.13 -25.43 6.88
C SER A 218 10.33 -24.54 5.93
N GLY A 219 10.90 -23.39 5.52
CA GLY A 219 10.50 -22.65 4.31
C GLY A 219 10.55 -23.49 3.02
N SER A 220 11.25 -24.63 3.04
CA SER A 220 11.19 -25.63 1.95
C SER A 220 9.96 -26.56 2.01
N VAL A 221 9.06 -26.42 3.00
CA VAL A 221 7.79 -27.16 3.13
C VAL A 221 6.62 -26.45 2.43
N ARG A 222 6.93 -25.59 1.44
CA ARG A 222 6.11 -25.44 0.23
C ARG A 222 6.94 -25.66 -1.03
N ARG A 223 7.79 -26.69 -1.05
CA ARG A 223 8.37 -27.24 -2.29
C ARG A 223 7.31 -27.63 -3.33
N GLY A 224 6.06 -27.84 -2.92
CA GLY A 224 4.94 -28.06 -3.84
C GLY A 224 4.67 -26.88 -4.78
N THR A 225 4.74 -25.63 -4.29
CA THR A 225 4.47 -24.45 -5.13
C THR A 225 5.71 -23.95 -5.86
N SER A 226 6.91 -24.05 -5.28
CA SER A 226 8.14 -23.63 -5.97
C SER A 226 8.52 -24.58 -7.11
N ALA A 227 8.35 -25.90 -6.94
CA ALA A 227 8.57 -26.86 -8.02
C ALA A 227 7.50 -26.73 -9.12
N LEU A 228 6.26 -26.36 -8.77
CA LEU A 228 5.22 -26.04 -9.76
C LEU A 228 5.54 -24.75 -10.53
N ILE A 229 6.03 -23.71 -9.86
CA ILE A 229 6.41 -22.44 -10.49
C ILE A 229 7.66 -22.61 -11.37
N GLU A 230 8.67 -23.33 -10.91
CA GLU A 230 9.85 -23.70 -11.71
C GLU A 230 9.48 -24.58 -12.90
N SER A 231 8.56 -25.54 -12.73
CA SER A 231 8.07 -26.37 -13.85
C SER A 231 7.21 -25.58 -14.85
N MET A 232 6.46 -24.57 -14.40
CA MET A 232 5.69 -23.69 -15.27
C MET A 232 6.58 -22.69 -16.01
N GLN A 233 7.59 -22.11 -15.36
CA GLN A 233 8.57 -21.24 -16.00
C GLN A 233 9.45 -22.01 -17.00
N ALA A 234 9.90 -23.22 -16.64
CA ALA A 234 10.62 -24.09 -17.56
C ALA A 234 9.75 -24.53 -18.76
N SER A 235 8.46 -24.79 -18.54
CA SER A 235 7.51 -25.11 -19.63
C SER A 235 7.21 -23.91 -20.53
N LEU A 236 7.17 -22.69 -19.99
CA LEU A 236 6.97 -21.45 -20.75
C LEU A 236 8.20 -21.08 -21.58
N GLU A 237 9.42 -21.29 -21.06
CA GLU A 237 10.67 -21.06 -21.79
C GLU A 237 10.91 -22.12 -22.87
N GLN A 238 10.56 -23.38 -22.62
CA GLN A 238 10.61 -24.44 -23.64
C GLN A 238 9.55 -24.26 -24.73
N SER A 239 8.37 -23.71 -24.39
CA SER A 239 7.29 -23.42 -25.36
C SER A 239 7.61 -22.20 -26.25
N ALA A 240 8.47 -21.28 -25.79
CA ALA A 240 8.93 -20.15 -26.60
C ALA A 240 9.99 -20.54 -27.65
N ALA A 241 10.63 -21.72 -27.51
CA ALA A 241 11.74 -22.15 -28.35
C ALA A 241 11.38 -23.16 -29.46
N GLN A 242 10.14 -23.68 -29.49
CA GLN A 242 9.70 -24.63 -30.52
C GLN A 242 8.38 -24.22 -31.16
N VAL A 243 8.48 -23.43 -32.23
CA VAL A 243 7.47 -23.46 -33.28
C VAL A 243 7.94 -24.49 -34.31
N PRO A 244 7.16 -25.56 -34.51
CA PRO A 244 6.72 -25.80 -35.87
C PRO A 244 5.22 -26.10 -35.96
N SER A 245 4.70 -25.68 -37.11
CA SER A 245 3.35 -25.83 -37.61
C SER A 245 2.95 -27.31 -37.75
N VAL A 246 1.66 -27.62 -37.54
CA VAL A 246 0.76 -28.41 -38.45
C VAL A 246 -0.33 -29.22 -37.69
N LYS A 247 -1.58 -28.83 -38.00
CA LYS A 247 -2.87 -29.55 -38.19
C LYS A 247 -3.33 -30.76 -37.33
N SER A 248 -4.59 -30.58 -36.89
CA SER A 248 -5.79 -31.47 -36.90
C SER A 248 -6.07 -32.50 -35.80
N SER A 249 -7.08 -32.16 -34.99
CA SER A 249 -8.32 -32.90 -34.62
C SER A 249 -8.21 -34.26 -33.87
N PRO A 250 -9.30 -34.78 -33.25
CA PRO A 250 -9.45 -34.80 -31.79
C PRO A 250 -9.44 -36.24 -31.23
N SER A 251 -8.79 -36.46 -30.09
CA SER A 251 -8.92 -37.72 -29.34
C SER A 251 -9.14 -37.45 -27.86
N HIS A 252 -10.15 -38.13 -27.32
CA HIS A 252 -10.60 -38.08 -25.92
C HIS A 252 -9.48 -38.06 -24.88
N PRO A 253 -9.65 -37.32 -23.77
CA PRO A 253 -8.77 -37.45 -22.63
C PRO A 253 -9.02 -38.81 -21.93
N PRO A 254 -7.97 -39.55 -21.53
CA PRO A 254 -8.11 -40.64 -20.58
C PRO A 254 -8.44 -40.07 -19.20
N ALA A 255 -9.21 -40.84 -18.43
CA ALA A 255 -9.71 -40.48 -17.11
C ALA A 255 -8.61 -39.97 -16.17
N ALA A 256 -8.78 -38.75 -15.66
CA ALA A 256 -7.90 -38.18 -14.64
C ALA A 256 -8.16 -38.86 -13.29
N GLU A 257 -7.09 -39.33 -12.64
CA GLU A 257 -7.13 -39.70 -11.23
C GLU A 257 -7.46 -38.48 -10.35
N PRO A 258 -8.21 -38.65 -9.24
CA PRO A 258 -8.65 -37.52 -8.43
C PRO A 258 -7.49 -36.94 -7.61
N ILE A 259 -7.15 -35.68 -7.86
CA ILE A 259 -6.25 -34.87 -7.04
C ILE A 259 -6.88 -34.69 -5.64
N PRO A 260 -6.16 -34.94 -4.52
CA PRO A 260 -6.70 -34.70 -3.20
C PRO A 260 -6.89 -33.19 -2.96
N ARG A 261 -8.15 -32.77 -2.79
CA ARG A 261 -8.50 -31.38 -2.49
C ARG A 261 -8.09 -31.04 -1.05
N ALA A 262 -7.38 -29.93 -0.88
CA ALA A 262 -7.18 -29.32 0.43
C ALA A 262 -8.52 -29.03 1.12
N PRO A 263 -8.63 -29.15 2.45
CA PRO A 263 -9.88 -28.91 3.15
C PRO A 263 -10.29 -27.44 2.99
N ARG A 264 -11.37 -27.19 2.25
CA ARG A 264 -12.00 -25.87 2.21
C ARG A 264 -12.54 -25.57 3.61
N LEU A 265 -12.09 -24.48 4.21
CA LEU A 265 -12.74 -23.94 5.41
C LEU A 265 -14.21 -23.69 5.07
N ALA A 266 -15.11 -24.21 5.90
CA ALA A 266 -16.54 -24.10 5.69
C ALA A 266 -16.96 -22.61 5.64
N PRO A 267 -17.82 -22.21 4.69
CA PRO A 267 -18.30 -20.83 4.60
C PRO A 267 -19.04 -20.43 5.89
N LEU A 268 -18.84 -19.20 6.34
CA LEU A 268 -19.57 -18.62 7.46
C LEU A 268 -21.02 -18.35 7.04
N LYS A 269 -21.97 -18.81 7.85
CA LYS A 269 -23.40 -18.53 7.70
C LYS A 269 -23.85 -17.55 8.79
N LEU A 270 -24.63 -16.54 8.39
CA LEU A 270 -25.29 -15.62 9.32
C LEU A 270 -26.65 -16.23 9.72
N LEU A 271 -26.84 -16.51 11.00
CA LEU A 271 -28.11 -17.03 11.52
C LEU A 271 -28.98 -15.90 12.07
N ALA A 272 -30.27 -15.98 11.79
CA ALA A 272 -31.30 -15.07 12.27
C ALA A 272 -32.54 -15.84 12.72
N GLN A 273 -33.39 -15.20 13.51
CA GLN A 273 -34.69 -15.72 13.92
C GLN A 273 -35.79 -14.98 13.16
N LEU A 274 -36.72 -15.73 12.60
CA LEU A 274 -37.94 -15.23 11.96
C LEU A 274 -39.14 -15.90 12.62
N GLY A 275 -39.96 -15.14 13.35
CA GLY A 275 -41.19 -15.66 13.98
C GLY A 275 -40.97 -16.89 14.89
N GLY A 276 -39.80 -16.99 15.54
CA GLY A 276 -39.44 -18.13 16.39
C GLY A 276 -38.60 -19.22 15.69
N THR A 277 -38.56 -19.24 14.36
CA THR A 277 -37.81 -20.25 13.57
C THR A 277 -36.41 -19.75 13.22
N GLN A 278 -35.40 -20.62 13.29
CA GLN A 278 -34.03 -20.26 12.89
C GLN A 278 -33.87 -20.34 11.37
N VAL A 279 -33.29 -19.28 10.80
CA VAL A 279 -33.05 -19.14 9.37
C VAL A 279 -31.60 -18.70 9.13
N ALA A 280 -31.00 -19.19 8.05
CA ALA A 280 -29.72 -18.71 7.54
C ALA A 280 -29.95 -17.59 6.52
N VAL A 281 -29.32 -16.44 6.73
CA VAL A 281 -29.38 -15.29 5.83
C VAL A 281 -28.38 -15.49 4.69
N ASN A 282 -28.87 -15.44 3.45
CA ASN A 282 -28.04 -15.46 2.27
C ASN A 282 -27.52 -14.05 1.98
N THR A 283 -26.21 -13.86 2.21
CA THR A 283 -25.51 -12.59 1.95
C THR A 283 -24.87 -12.53 0.56
N GLN A 284 -24.96 -13.60 -0.23
CA GLN A 284 -24.31 -13.74 -1.54
C GLN A 284 -25.23 -13.34 -2.71
N GLN A 285 -26.53 -13.17 -2.45
CA GLN A 285 -27.51 -12.83 -3.48
C GLN A 285 -28.28 -11.56 -3.09
N ALA A 286 -28.37 -10.62 -4.03
CA ALA A 286 -29.13 -9.40 -3.83
C ALA A 286 -30.65 -9.71 -3.80
N PRO A 287 -31.40 -9.18 -2.82
CA PRO A 287 -32.84 -9.35 -2.70
C PRO A 287 -33.60 -8.62 -3.83
N PRO A 288 -34.85 -9.01 -4.11
CA PRO A 288 -35.65 -8.41 -5.19
C PRO A 288 -36.11 -6.98 -4.87
N GLN A 289 -36.24 -6.62 -3.59
CA GLN A 289 -36.59 -5.26 -3.15
C GLN A 289 -35.67 -4.75 -2.03
N ALA A 290 -35.51 -3.43 -1.97
CA ALA A 290 -34.72 -2.78 -0.91
C ALA A 290 -35.39 -2.99 0.45
N GLY A 291 -34.61 -3.46 1.43
CA GLY A 291 -35.11 -3.77 2.77
C GLY A 291 -35.53 -5.24 2.97
N GLU A 292 -35.41 -6.09 1.95
CA GLU A 292 -35.58 -7.53 2.07
C GLU A 292 -34.22 -8.25 2.11
N VAL A 293 -34.22 -9.51 2.55
CA VAL A 293 -33.09 -10.42 2.45
C VAL A 293 -33.59 -11.83 2.13
N PHE A 294 -32.78 -12.61 1.43
CA PHE A 294 -33.07 -14.02 1.23
C PHE A 294 -32.68 -14.82 2.46
N VAL A 295 -33.59 -15.65 2.95
CA VAL A 295 -33.36 -16.56 4.08
C VAL A 295 -33.72 -17.99 3.71
N THR A 296 -33.03 -18.93 4.31
CA THR A 296 -33.32 -20.36 4.19
C THR A 296 -33.52 -20.94 5.60
N PRO A 297 -34.62 -21.65 5.89
CA PRO A 297 -34.79 -22.34 7.16
C PRO A 297 -33.64 -23.31 7.43
N VAL A 298 -33.13 -23.32 8.66
CA VAL A 298 -32.03 -24.22 9.04
C VAL A 298 -32.48 -25.69 9.01
N ASP A 299 -33.77 -25.95 9.25
CA ASP A 299 -34.39 -27.29 9.24
C ASP A 299 -34.67 -27.84 7.82
N GLY A 300 -34.21 -27.14 6.77
CA GLY A 300 -34.40 -27.52 5.38
C GLY A 300 -35.68 -26.94 4.78
N GLY A 301 -35.52 -26.13 3.73
CA GLY A 301 -36.64 -25.46 3.07
C GLY A 301 -36.20 -24.68 1.83
N GLN A 302 -37.15 -24.09 1.12
CA GLN A 302 -36.84 -23.22 0.00
C GLN A 302 -36.39 -21.83 0.46
N VAL A 303 -35.60 -21.17 -0.38
CA VAL A 303 -35.17 -19.78 -0.17
C VAL A 303 -36.39 -18.87 -0.23
N GLN A 304 -36.55 -18.01 0.77
CA GLN A 304 -37.64 -17.04 0.86
C GLN A 304 -37.08 -15.62 0.99
N ALA A 305 -37.68 -14.66 0.29
CA ALA A 305 -37.40 -13.24 0.51
C ALA A 305 -38.25 -12.76 1.70
N VAL A 306 -37.61 -12.17 2.71
CA VAL A 306 -38.27 -11.66 3.91
C VAL A 306 -37.78 -10.25 4.24
N THR A 307 -38.64 -9.42 4.81
CA THR A 307 -38.25 -8.06 5.20
C THR A 307 -37.23 -8.12 6.34
N ALA A 308 -36.09 -7.43 6.18
CA ALA A 308 -34.98 -7.46 7.13
C ALA A 308 -35.38 -7.00 8.55
N SER A 309 -36.40 -6.14 8.67
CA SER A 309 -36.93 -5.67 9.96
C SER A 309 -37.64 -6.76 10.78
N GLN A 310 -38.01 -7.87 10.16
CA GLN A 310 -38.66 -9.01 10.83
C GLN A 310 -37.64 -10.04 11.36
N LEU A 311 -36.35 -9.82 11.10
CA LEU A 311 -35.28 -10.73 11.50
C LEU A 311 -34.57 -10.25 12.77
N THR A 312 -34.35 -11.18 13.69
CA THR A 312 -33.45 -10.96 14.84
C THR A 312 -32.15 -11.73 14.60
N LEU A 313 -31.03 -11.03 14.44
CA LEU A 313 -29.73 -11.69 14.22
C LEU A 313 -29.29 -12.46 15.46
N ILE A 314 -28.93 -13.73 15.29
CA ILE A 314 -28.50 -14.62 16.38
C ILE A 314 -26.97 -14.71 16.43
N GLY A 315 -26.29 -14.78 15.28
CA GLY A 315 -24.83 -14.85 15.23
C GLY A 315 -24.25 -15.40 13.93
N LEU A 316 -22.91 -15.46 13.85
CA LEU A 316 -22.16 -16.03 12.72
C LEU A 316 -21.64 -17.42 13.10
N VAL A 317 -22.01 -18.44 12.34
CA VAL A 317 -21.61 -19.84 12.60
C VAL A 317 -20.85 -20.39 11.39
N ARG A 318 -19.79 -21.16 11.64
CA ARG A 318 -19.11 -21.94 10.59
C ARG A 318 -19.91 -23.21 10.37
N ASP A 319 -20.24 -23.52 9.12
CA ASP A 319 -21.01 -24.71 8.75
C ASP A 319 -20.28 -25.98 9.22
N ALA A 320 -20.70 -26.53 10.35
CA ALA A 320 -20.15 -27.76 10.92
C ALA A 320 -21.01 -28.96 10.47
N GLY A 321 -20.94 -29.30 9.19
CA GLY A 321 -21.56 -30.50 8.62
C GLY A 321 -21.21 -30.57 7.13
N CYS A 322 -20.39 -31.51 6.65
CA CYS A 322 -20.55 -32.96 6.80
C CYS A 322 -19.18 -33.65 6.97
N GLN A 323 -18.95 -34.28 8.13
CA GLN A 323 -18.09 -35.47 8.23
C GLN A 323 -19.01 -36.70 8.20
N ALA A 324 -18.54 -37.77 7.53
CA ALA A 324 -19.11 -39.11 7.38
C ALA A 324 -20.16 -39.34 6.26
N ALA A 325 -19.67 -39.78 5.09
CA ALA A 325 -19.81 -41.15 4.56
C ALA A 325 -19.01 -41.28 3.26
#